data_AF-A0A6N3E7N4-F1
#
_entry.id   AF-A0A6N3E7N4-F1
#
_cell.length_a   1.000
_cell.length_b   1.000
_cell.length_c   1.000
_cell.angle_alpha   90.00
_cell.angle_beta   90.00
_cell.angle_gamma   90.00
#
_symmetry.space_group_name_H-M   'P 1'
#
loop_
_entity.id
_entity.type
_entity.pdbx_description
1 polymer ?
#
loop_
_entity_poly.entity_id
_entity_poly.type
_entity_poly.pdbx_seq_one_letter_code
_entity_poly.pdbx_strand_id
1 'polypeptide(L)' 'MTRKIGTFVGRAIPVVGWIILAKDVSEIMFNTIIVYNSIARGDDKLWQT' A
#
# COMPACT_ATOMS: atom_id res chain seq x y z
N MET A 1 -18.98 0.94 31.41
CA MET A 1 -17.84 1.47 30.62
C MET A 1 -17.35 0.52 29.52
N THR A 2 -17.49 -0.80 29.66
CA THR A 2 -17.08 -1.82 28.67
C THR A 2 -17.68 -1.66 27.28
N ARG A 3 -18.94 -1.19 27.16
CA ARG A 3 -19.61 -0.93 25.87
C ARG A 3 -18.85 0.05 24.97
N LYS A 4 -18.13 1.03 25.54
CA LYS A 4 -17.41 2.05 24.76
C LYS A 4 -16.11 1.51 24.15
N ILE A 5 -15.44 0.57 24.82
CA ILE A 5 -14.21 -0.05 24.34
C ILE A 5 -14.49 -0.99 23.16
N GLY A 6 -15.55 -1.80 23.23
CA GLY A 6 -15.92 -2.68 22.10
C GLY A 6 -16.23 -1.90 20.82
N THR A 7 -16.95 -0.77 20.92
CA THR A 7 -17.20 0.12 19.77
C THR A 7 -15.93 0.77 19.23
N PHE A 8 -14.99 1.14 20.11
CA PHE A 8 -13.70 1.69 19.69
C PHE A 8 -12.85 0.66 18.95
N VAL A 9 -12.68 -0.54 19.52
CA VAL A 9 -11.92 -1.64 18.92
C VAL A 9 -12.54 -2.07 17.58
N GLY A 10 -13.87 -2.17 17.51
CA GLY A 10 -14.57 -2.52 16.27
C GLY A 10 -14.34 -1.52 15.13
N ARG A 11 -14.05 -0.24 15.42
CA ARG A 11 -13.69 0.77 14.41
C ARG A 11 -12.19 0.79 14.11
N ALA A 12 -11.34 0.45 15.08
CA ALA A 12 -9.90 0.42 14.90
C ALA A 12 -9.47 -0.70 13.94
N ILE A 13 -10.12 -1.87 13.99
CA ILE A 13 -9.76 -3.03 13.14
C ILE A 13 -9.84 -2.69 11.64
N PRO A 14 -10.93 -2.14 11.09
CA PRO A 14 -10.98 -1.71 9.70
C PRO A 14 -9.90 -0.69 9.34
N VAL A 15 -9.64 0.29 10.22
CA VAL A 15 -8.62 1.32 9.98
C VAL A 15 -7.23 0.69 9.84
N VAL A 16 -6.87 -0.22 10.75
CA VAL A 16 -5.61 -0.97 10.67
C VAL A 16 -5.56 -1.84 9.41
N GLY A 17 -6.67 -2.48 9.04
CA GLY A 17 -6.78 -3.26 7.80
C GLY A 17 -6.47 -2.43 6.55
N TRP A 18 -7.00 -1.22 6.45
CA TRP A 18 -6.68 -0.30 5.35
C TRP A 18 -5.23 0.16 5.34
N ILE A 19 -4.62 0.37 6.51
CA ILE A 19 -3.20 0.75 6.62
C ILE A 19 -2.30 -0.37 6.08
N ILE A 20 -2.56 -1.62 6.48
CA ILE A 20 -1.81 -2.78 6.01
C ILE A 20 -2.00 -2.95 4.51
N LEU A 21 -3.24 -2.90 4.02
CA LEU A 21 -3.53 -3.02 2.60
C LEU A 21 -2.85 -1.92 1.77
N ALA A 22 -2.88 -0.67 2.24
CA ALA A 22 -2.21 0.43 1.56
C ALA A 22 -0.68 0.23 1.50
N LYS A 23 -0.09 -0.29 2.59
CA LYS A 23 1.35 -0.62 2.64
C LYS A 23 1.71 -1.69 1.61
N ASP A 24 0.99 -2.82 1.62
CA ASP A 24 1.26 -3.95 0.73
C ASP A 24 1.09 -3.56 -0.74
N VAL A 25 0.00 -2.85 -1.08
CA VAL A 25 -0.24 -2.36 -2.45
C VAL A 25 0.86 -1.39 -2.87
N SER A 26 1.27 -0.47 -2.00
CA SER A 26 2.33 0.49 -2.30
C SER A 26 3.68 -0.20 -2.55
N GLU A 27 4.01 -1.21 -1.75
CA GLU A 27 5.25 -1.97 -1.90
C GLU A 27 5.26 -2.79 -3.20
N ILE A 28 4.15 -3.45 -3.53
CA ILE A 28 3.99 -4.16 -4.80
C ILE A 28 4.18 -3.18 -5.96
N MET A 29 3.46 -2.05 -5.96
CA MET A 29 3.56 -1.06 -7.03
C MET A 29 4.98 -0.52 -7.17
N PHE A 30 5.62 -0.13 -6.07
CA PHE A 30 6.98 0.41 -6.10
C PHE A 30 7.98 -0.58 -6.72
N ASN A 31 7.95 -1.84 -6.27
CA ASN A 31 8.82 -2.89 -6.80
C ASN A 31 8.49 -3.19 -8.27
N THR A 32 7.21 -3.26 -8.63
CA THR A 32 6.79 -3.45 -10.03
C THR A 32 7.35 -2.36 -10.93
N ILE A 33 7.28 -1.10 -10.51
CA ILE A 33 7.74 0.00 -11.36
C ILE A 33 9.28 0.01 -11.48
N ILE A 34 10.01 -0.30 -10.40
CA ILE A 34 11.47 -0.47 -10.47
C ILE A 34 11.85 -1.56 -11.48
N VAL A 35 11.22 -2.73 -11.36
CA VAL A 35 11.49 -3.86 -12.27
C VAL A 35 11.12 -3.49 -13.70
N TYR A 36 9.96 -2.87 -13.91
CA TYR A 36 9.53 -2.40 -15.21
C TYR A 36 10.56 -1.44 -15.84
N ASN A 37 11.02 -0.43 -15.12
CA ASN A 37 11.99 0.53 -15.64
C ASN A 37 13.37 -0.06 -15.91
N SER A 38 13.73 -1.15 -15.23
CA SER A 38 14.96 -1.90 -15.54
C SER A 38 14.88 -2.66 -16.87
N ILE A 39 13.68 -3.05 -17.29
CA ILE A 39 13.42 -3.85 -18.51
C ILE A 39 13.07 -2.92 -19.69
N ALA A 40 12.30 -1.87 -19.43
CA ALA A 40 11.84 -0.90 -20.42
C ALA A 40 13.01 -0.14 -21.06
N ARG A 41 12.89 0.16 -22.36
CA ARG A 41 13.94 0.79 -23.17
C ARG A 41 13.44 2.10 -23.77
N GLY A 42 14.36 3.05 -23.97
CA GLY A 42 14.03 4.34 -24.57
C GLY A 42 12.94 5.08 -23.79
N ASP A 43 11.92 5.52 -24.53
CA ASP A 43 10.81 6.34 -24.00
C ASP A 43 9.74 5.53 -23.25
N ASP A 44 9.82 4.19 -23.26
CA ASP A 44 8.89 3.33 -22.51
C ASP A 44 9.13 3.36 -20.99
N LYS A 45 10.25 3.95 -20.54
CA LYS A 45 10.56 4.06 -19.11
C LYS A 45 9.62 5.06 -18.43
N LEU A 46 9.04 4.67 -17.30
CA LEU A 46 8.17 5.55 -16.50
C LEU A 46 8.94 6.72 -15.85
N TRP A 47 10.25 6.55 -15.65
CA TRP A 47 11.17 7.63 -15.30
C TRP A 47 12.55 7.36 -15.89
N GLN A 48 13.23 8.43 -16.28
CA GLN A 48 14.61 8.34 -16.75
C GLN A 48 15.55 8.62 -15.57
N THR A 49 16.26 7.60 -15.13
CA THR A 49 17.51 7.75 -14.37
C THR A 49 18.67 7.73 -15.33
#